data_AF-A0A2N0ZWW9-F1
#
_entry.id   AF-A0A2N0ZWW9-F1
#
_cell.length_a   1.000
_cell.length_b   1.000
_cell.length_c   1.000
_cell.angle_alpha   90.00
_cell.angle_beta   90.00
_cell.angle_gamma   90.00
#
_symmetry.space_group_name_H-M   'P 1'
#
loop_
_entity.id
_entity.type
_entity.pdbx_description
1 polymer ?
#
loop_
_entity_poly.entity_id
_entity_poly.type
_entity_poly.pdbx_seq_one_letter_code
_entity_poly.pdbx_strand_id
1 'polypeptide(L)'
;MKKIIFATAFATIFAFSAQAASRFTFTPQANKMVGLYLGGQIGQSETKGDFGEGNTIIDFNLEKELQFNYFFAVVHPYPLLPNILISSTTFNTTGKTNLTQEFSFGDEDFLIGDDINASFDVSYVDYTLYYELYYEFFHNTFFSFDLGLTVRDFDAAISVTGQTSDDDCIQISPNHHHCTSAQNSETHTGKKNTTQLNLCCMLPLTFECR
;
A
#
# COMPACT_ATOMS: atom_id res chain seq x y z
N MET A 1 -8.60 22.63 -20.18
CA MET A 1 -8.38 21.22 -20.56
C MET A 1 -7.07 20.79 -19.93
N LYS A 2 -7.15 20.13 -18.77
CA LYS A 2 -6.01 19.84 -17.89
C LYS A 2 -5.31 18.60 -18.44
N LYS A 3 -4.02 18.73 -18.79
CA LYS A 3 -3.22 17.69 -19.44
C LYS A 3 -3.12 16.48 -18.51
N ILE A 4 -3.64 15.34 -18.96
CA ILE A 4 -3.38 14.03 -18.36
C ILE A 4 -2.00 13.64 -18.85
N ILE A 5 -0.98 13.89 -18.03
CA ILE A 5 0.36 13.34 -18.26
C ILE A 5 0.31 11.93 -17.68
N PHE A 6 0.36 10.93 -18.58
CA PHE A 6 0.64 9.54 -18.24
C PHE A 6 1.96 9.50 -17.47
N ALA A 7 1.88 9.36 -16.15
CA ALA A 7 3.05 9.08 -15.33
C ALA A 7 3.59 7.72 -15.75
N THR A 8 4.85 7.75 -16.16
CA THR A 8 5.73 6.64 -16.52
C THR A 8 5.50 5.43 -15.62
N ALA A 9 5.44 4.26 -16.24
CA ALA A 9 5.13 2.99 -15.61
C ALA A 9 6.01 2.72 -14.38
N PHE A 10 5.45 2.96 -13.19
CA PHE A 10 5.95 2.35 -11.96
C PHE A 10 5.57 0.88 -12.01
N ALA A 11 6.54 0.01 -12.31
CA ALA A 11 6.38 -1.43 -12.20
C ALA A 11 6.48 -1.83 -10.73
N THR A 12 5.42 -1.58 -9.95
CA THR A 12 5.33 -2.02 -8.56
C THR A 12 4.74 -3.42 -8.51
N ILE A 13 5.58 -4.42 -8.18
CA ILE A 13 5.11 -5.76 -7.86
C ILE A 13 5.04 -5.86 -6.34
N PHE A 14 3.90 -5.50 -5.76
CA PHE A 14 3.65 -5.73 -4.34
C PHE A 14 3.16 -7.16 -4.13
N ALA A 15 3.96 -8.00 -3.49
CA ALA A 15 3.52 -9.29 -3.00
C ALA A 15 3.03 -9.14 -1.55
N PHE A 16 1.72 -8.99 -1.37
CA PHE A 16 1.10 -9.04 -0.04
C PHE A 16 0.98 -10.50 0.40
N SER A 17 1.78 -10.90 1.39
CA SER A 17 1.61 -12.19 2.06
C SER A 17 0.52 -12.09 3.14
N ALA A 18 -0.43 -13.02 3.14
CA ALA A 18 -1.49 -13.08 4.14
C ALA A 18 -0.88 -13.38 5.52
N GLN A 19 -1.01 -12.44 6.46
CA GLN A 19 -0.44 -12.55 7.80
C GLN A 19 -1.52 -12.52 8.88
N ALA A 20 -1.13 -12.94 10.09
CA ALA A 20 -2.01 -13.02 11.25
C ALA A 20 -2.71 -11.69 11.50
N ALA A 21 -4.04 -11.73 11.48
CA ALA A 21 -4.87 -10.56 11.67
C ALA A 21 -6.01 -10.87 12.63
N SER A 22 -6.12 -10.04 13.67
CA SER A 22 -7.18 -10.14 14.68
C SER A 22 -8.36 -9.31 14.21
N ARG A 23 -9.50 -9.97 13.96
CA ARG A 23 -10.75 -9.32 13.57
C ARG A 23 -11.67 -9.22 14.77
N PHE A 24 -12.23 -8.03 14.97
CA PHE A 24 -13.27 -7.76 15.95
C PHE A 24 -14.49 -7.27 15.20
N THR A 25 -15.64 -7.90 15.44
CA THR A 25 -16.91 -7.53 14.81
C THR A 25 -17.92 -7.26 15.90
N PHE A 26 -18.58 -6.12 15.80
CA PHE A 26 -19.73 -5.72 16.59
C PHE A 26 -20.98 -5.71 15.69
N THR A 27 -22.02 -6.39 16.15
CA THR A 27 -23.27 -6.55 15.41
C THR A 27 -24.41 -5.96 16.24
N PRO A 28 -24.71 -4.65 16.11
CA PRO A 28 -25.76 -4.02 16.90
C PRO A 28 -27.16 -4.61 16.61
N GLN A 29 -27.40 -5.04 15.38
CA GLN A 29 -28.64 -5.69 14.97
C GLN A 29 -28.35 -6.66 13.81
N ALA A 30 -28.69 -7.93 14.00
CA ALA A 30 -28.72 -8.91 12.93
C ALA A 30 -29.92 -9.84 13.08
N ASN A 31 -30.68 -9.99 12.01
CA ASN A 31 -31.55 -11.13 11.77
C ASN A 31 -31.23 -11.71 10.39
N LYS A 32 -31.85 -12.82 10.00
CA LYS A 32 -31.57 -13.49 8.70
C LYS A 32 -31.85 -12.63 7.45
N MET A 33 -32.46 -11.45 7.61
CA MET A 33 -32.88 -10.56 6.52
C MET A 33 -32.22 -9.18 6.59
N VAL A 34 -31.86 -8.67 7.76
CA VAL A 34 -31.28 -7.33 7.91
C VAL A 34 -30.18 -7.40 8.96
N GLY A 35 -29.00 -6.94 8.58
CA GLY A 35 -27.84 -6.92 9.46
C GLY A 35 -27.01 -5.66 9.27
N LEU A 36 -26.63 -5.04 10.37
CA LEU A 36 -25.58 -4.02 10.41
C LEU A 36 -24.38 -4.63 11.15
N TYR A 37 -23.23 -4.61 10.51
CA TYR A 37 -21.98 -5.10 11.05
C TYR A 37 -20.96 -3.97 11.03
N LEU A 38 -20.27 -3.79 12.14
CA LEU A 38 -19.18 -2.84 12.28
C LEU A 38 -18.00 -3.61 12.81
N GLY A 39 -16.80 -3.39 12.29
CA GLY A 39 -15.65 -4.14 12.77
C GLY A 39 -14.33 -3.49 12.44
N GLY A 40 -13.31 -4.04 13.08
CA GLY A 40 -11.93 -3.66 12.87
C GLY A 40 -11.07 -4.90 12.72
N GLN A 41 -10.00 -4.78 11.98
CA GLN A 41 -8.97 -5.78 11.85
C GLN A 41 -7.61 -5.12 12.06
N ILE A 42 -6.81 -5.75 12.92
CA ILE A 42 -5.40 -5.38 13.09
C ILE A 42 -4.60 -6.55 12.54
N GLY A 43 -3.85 -6.30 11.47
CA GLY A 43 -2.94 -7.27 10.87
C GLY A 43 -1.51 -6.77 10.92
N GLN A 44 -0.54 -7.67 10.83
CA GLN A 44 0.81 -7.30 10.43
C GLN A 44 0.89 -7.45 8.91
N SER A 45 1.47 -6.48 8.21
CA SER A 45 1.70 -6.56 6.77
C SER A 45 3.19 -6.48 6.48
N GLU A 46 3.65 -7.38 5.62
CA GLU A 46 5.02 -7.51 5.18
C GLU A 46 4.91 -7.23 3.70
N THR A 47 5.31 -6.02 3.34
CA THR A 47 5.30 -5.58 1.96
C THR A 47 6.69 -5.85 1.43
N LYS A 48 6.85 -6.88 0.59
CA LYS A 48 8.05 -7.01 -0.24
C LYS A 48 7.76 -6.38 -1.57
N GLY A 49 8.57 -5.41 -1.93
CA GLY A 49 8.42 -4.68 -3.18
C GLY A 49 9.69 -3.92 -3.50
N ASP A 50 10.14 -4.11 -4.73
CA ASP A 50 11.19 -3.29 -5.31
C ASP A 50 10.52 -2.14 -6.06
N PHE A 51 11.13 -0.96 -6.04
CA PHE A 51 10.64 0.16 -6.83
C PHE A 51 11.78 0.99 -7.38
N GLY A 52 11.48 1.73 -8.44
CA GLY A 52 12.36 2.78 -8.91
C GLY A 52 11.78 3.51 -10.10
N GLU A 53 12.51 4.52 -10.56
CA GLU A 53 12.11 5.41 -11.64
C GLU A 53 13.04 5.19 -12.84
N GLY A 54 12.46 5.14 -14.05
CA GLY A 54 13.21 4.82 -15.27
C GLY A 54 13.64 3.36 -15.37
N ASN A 55 14.94 3.12 -15.50
CA ASN A 55 15.51 1.77 -15.69
C ASN A 55 16.18 1.22 -14.42
N THR A 56 16.13 1.95 -13.31
CA THR A 56 16.71 1.55 -12.03
C THR A 56 15.59 1.06 -11.12
N ILE A 57 15.77 -0.12 -10.53
CA ILE A 57 14.86 -0.71 -9.53
C ILE A 57 15.71 -1.01 -8.31
N ILE A 58 15.29 -0.54 -7.14
CA ILE A 58 16.00 -0.70 -5.88
C ILE A 58 15.09 -1.44 -4.89
N ASP A 59 15.66 -2.42 -4.20
CA ASP A 59 15.04 -3.05 -3.03
C ASP A 59 15.40 -2.22 -1.79
N PHE A 60 14.36 -1.69 -1.13
CA PHE A 60 14.50 -0.89 0.07
C PHE A 60 14.36 -1.70 1.36
N ASN A 61 14.23 -3.03 1.26
CA ASN A 61 14.10 -3.95 2.39
C ASN A 61 13.07 -3.44 3.42
N LEU A 62 11.83 -3.29 2.96
CA LEU A 62 10.76 -2.68 3.74
C LEU A 62 10.47 -3.46 5.03
N GLU A 63 10.32 -2.72 6.12
CA GLU A 63 10.05 -3.30 7.43
C GLU A 63 8.60 -3.77 7.53
N LYS A 64 8.39 -4.77 8.40
CA LYS A 64 7.05 -5.23 8.76
C LYS A 64 6.39 -4.18 9.63
N GLU A 65 5.17 -3.81 9.28
CA GLU A 65 4.44 -2.80 10.02
C GLU A 65 3.02 -3.24 10.35
N LEU A 66 2.42 -2.53 11.30
CA LEU A 66 1.03 -2.75 11.68
C LEU A 66 0.09 -2.15 10.64
N GLN A 67 -0.82 -2.97 10.15
CA GLN A 67 -1.91 -2.58 9.25
C GLN A 67 -3.22 -2.53 10.04
N PHE A 68 -3.91 -1.40 9.93
CA PHE A 68 -5.23 -1.20 10.51
C PHE A 68 -6.28 -1.17 9.40
N ASN A 69 -7.34 -1.95 9.60
CA ASN A 69 -8.52 -1.95 8.75
C ASN A 69 -9.76 -1.78 9.61
N TYR A 70 -10.72 -1.00 9.14
CA TYR A 70 -12.04 -0.92 9.75
C TYR A 70 -13.10 -1.00 8.66
N PHE A 71 -14.22 -1.61 8.99
CA PHE A 71 -15.27 -1.86 8.03
C PHE A 71 -16.66 -1.67 8.63
N PHE A 72 -17.60 -1.37 7.76
CA PHE A 72 -19.02 -1.48 8.04
C PHE A 72 -19.72 -2.22 6.90
N ALA A 73 -20.62 -3.11 7.25
CA ALA A 73 -21.41 -3.87 6.28
C ALA A 73 -22.90 -3.73 6.57
N VAL A 74 -23.68 -3.60 5.50
CA VAL A 74 -25.14 -3.59 5.53
C VAL A 74 -25.62 -4.77 4.70
N VAL A 75 -26.33 -5.67 5.38
CA VAL A 75 -27.02 -6.81 4.78
C VAL A 75 -28.47 -6.42 4.60
N HIS A 76 -28.97 -6.52 3.37
CA HIS A 76 -30.36 -6.14 3.06
C HIS A 76 -31.29 -7.36 3.00
N PRO A 77 -32.61 -7.16 3.07
CA PRO A 77 -33.58 -8.26 3.06
C PRO A 77 -33.95 -8.78 1.68
N TYR A 78 -33.57 -8.10 0.60
CA TYR A 78 -34.07 -8.39 -0.74
C TYR A 78 -33.10 -9.25 -1.55
N PRO A 79 -33.40 -10.53 -1.85
CA PRO A 79 -32.43 -11.48 -2.39
C PRO A 79 -31.82 -11.12 -3.77
N LEU A 80 -32.40 -10.17 -4.52
CA LEU A 80 -31.85 -9.75 -5.82
C LEU A 80 -30.90 -8.55 -5.72
N LEU A 81 -30.90 -7.81 -4.63
CA LEU A 81 -29.90 -6.77 -4.42
C LEU A 81 -28.63 -7.41 -3.85
N PRO A 82 -27.45 -6.79 -4.00
CA PRO A 82 -26.24 -7.17 -3.29
C PRO A 82 -26.14 -6.47 -1.93
N ASN A 83 -25.56 -7.17 -0.95
CA ASN A 83 -25.11 -6.58 0.30
C ASN A 83 -23.97 -5.59 0.05
N ILE A 84 -23.78 -4.66 0.98
CA ILE A 84 -22.79 -3.58 0.87
C ILE A 84 -21.78 -3.73 2.00
N LEU A 85 -20.50 -3.70 1.68
CA LEU A 85 -19.38 -3.63 2.62
C LEU A 85 -18.49 -2.47 2.22
N ILE A 86 -18.23 -1.56 3.14
CA ILE A 86 -17.22 -0.52 2.97
C ILE A 86 -16.12 -0.76 3.98
N SER A 87 -14.88 -0.81 3.53
CA SER A 87 -13.73 -0.96 4.41
C SER A 87 -12.64 0.02 4.08
N SER A 88 -12.05 0.64 5.09
CA SER A 88 -10.90 1.51 4.95
C SER A 88 -9.68 0.83 5.54
N THR A 89 -8.56 0.94 4.84
CA THR A 89 -7.28 0.39 5.28
C THR A 89 -6.22 1.46 5.18
N THR A 90 -5.33 1.49 6.18
CA THR A 90 -4.12 2.30 6.16
C THR A 90 -2.94 1.45 6.60
N PHE A 91 -1.81 1.65 5.94
CA PHE A 91 -0.56 1.00 6.25
C PHE A 91 0.60 1.90 5.84
N ASN A 92 1.54 2.07 6.76
CA ASN A 92 2.75 2.85 6.54
C ASN A 92 3.95 1.93 6.78
N THR A 93 4.91 1.91 5.87
CA THR A 93 6.15 1.15 6.04
C THR A 93 7.35 1.98 5.63
N THR A 94 8.48 1.74 6.29
CA THR A 94 9.76 2.34 5.95
C THR A 94 10.77 1.26 5.60
N GLY A 95 11.74 1.61 4.75
CA GLY A 95 12.83 0.73 4.36
C GLY A 95 14.12 1.51 4.19
N LYS A 96 15.26 0.85 4.38
CA LYS A 96 16.59 1.44 4.25
C LYS A 96 17.45 0.57 3.37
N THR A 97 18.24 1.21 2.51
CA THR A 97 19.16 0.51 1.62
C THR A 97 20.37 1.38 1.31
N ASN A 98 21.48 0.73 0.99
CA ASN A 98 22.67 1.38 0.50
C ASN A 98 22.71 1.28 -1.03
N LEU A 99 22.88 2.41 -1.70
CA LEU A 99 22.85 2.45 -3.16
C LEU A 99 24.08 1.81 -3.78
N THR A 100 23.87 0.80 -4.62
CA THR A 100 24.93 0.18 -5.43
C THR A 100 25.06 0.77 -6.84
N GLN A 101 24.11 1.65 -7.20
CA GLN A 101 24.03 2.37 -8.46
C GLN A 101 23.36 3.73 -8.23
N GLU A 102 23.59 4.68 -9.14
CA GLU A 102 22.91 5.97 -9.11
C GLU A 102 21.39 5.78 -9.23
N PHE A 103 20.66 6.55 -8.44
CA PHE A 103 19.22 6.47 -8.34
C PHE A 103 18.60 7.86 -8.33
N SER A 104 17.77 8.15 -9.33
CA SER A 104 16.97 9.36 -9.38
C SER A 104 15.56 9.06 -8.92
N PHE A 105 15.00 9.90 -8.05
CA PHE A 105 13.60 9.78 -7.64
C PHE A 105 12.95 11.15 -7.44
N GLY A 106 11.90 11.43 -8.21
CA GLY A 106 11.34 12.78 -8.24
C GLY A 106 12.26 13.73 -9.02
N ASP A 107 12.68 14.80 -8.36
CA ASP A 107 13.61 15.80 -8.89
C ASP A 107 14.99 15.73 -8.19
N GLU A 108 15.25 14.65 -7.45
CA GLU A 108 16.47 14.43 -6.66
C GLU A 108 17.29 13.26 -7.22
N ASP A 109 18.60 13.44 -7.26
CA ASP A 109 19.57 12.42 -7.67
C ASP A 109 20.38 11.96 -6.45
N PHE A 110 20.46 10.64 -6.25
CA PHE A 110 21.23 10.00 -5.19
C PHE A 110 22.40 9.20 -5.80
N LEU A 111 23.58 9.31 -5.18
CA LEU A 111 24.82 8.77 -5.71
C LEU A 111 25.09 7.35 -5.20
N ILE A 112 26.03 6.67 -5.87
CA ILE A 112 26.51 5.35 -5.44
C ILE A 112 27.15 5.46 -4.05
N GLY A 113 26.74 4.59 -3.14
CA GLY A 113 27.22 4.54 -1.77
C GLY A 113 26.36 5.33 -0.77
N ASP A 114 25.38 6.11 -1.23
CA ASP A 114 24.47 6.84 -0.34
C ASP A 114 23.57 5.86 0.44
N ASP A 115 23.41 6.13 1.73
CA ASP A 115 22.41 5.47 2.56
C ASP A 115 21.09 6.23 2.43
N ILE A 116 20.10 5.57 1.81
CA ILE A 116 18.79 6.15 1.56
C ILE A 116 17.69 5.41 2.33
N ASN A 117 16.69 6.17 2.75
CA ASN A 117 15.51 5.69 3.46
C ASN A 117 14.27 5.97 2.61
N ALA A 118 13.43 4.96 2.40
CA ALA A 118 12.13 5.10 1.75
C ALA A 118 11.01 5.00 2.79
N SER A 119 9.97 5.80 2.60
CA SER A 119 8.70 5.74 3.33
C SER A 119 7.57 5.55 2.34
N PHE A 120 6.69 4.61 2.66
CA PHE A 120 5.50 4.28 1.89
C PHE A 120 4.28 4.46 2.78
N ASP A 121 3.46 5.43 2.42
CA ASP A 121 2.21 5.72 3.10
C ASP A 121 1.08 5.35 2.14
N VAL A 122 0.34 4.28 2.46
CA VAL A 122 -0.72 3.75 1.61
C VAL A 122 -2.04 3.75 2.36
N SER A 123 -3.06 4.30 1.73
CA SER A 123 -4.42 4.28 2.24
C SER A 123 -5.42 3.98 1.13
N TYR A 124 -6.44 3.19 1.43
CA TYR A 124 -7.48 2.91 0.44
C TYR A 124 -8.82 2.62 1.10
N VAL A 125 -9.88 2.93 0.35
CA VAL A 125 -11.26 2.61 0.70
C VAL A 125 -11.82 1.65 -0.34
N ASP A 126 -12.25 0.49 0.14
CA ASP A 126 -12.91 -0.53 -0.65
C ASP A 126 -14.43 -0.39 -0.51
N TYR A 127 -15.10 -0.26 -1.64
CA TYR A 127 -16.55 -0.32 -1.79
C TYR A 127 -16.91 -1.66 -2.42
N THR A 128 -17.47 -2.56 -1.63
CA THR A 128 -17.77 -3.93 -2.03
C THR A 128 -19.27 -4.17 -2.09
N LEU A 129 -19.74 -4.67 -3.23
CA LEU A 129 -21.08 -5.22 -3.40
C LEU A 129 -20.95 -6.74 -3.45
N TYR A 130 -21.65 -7.47 -2.58
CA TYR A 130 -21.52 -8.93 -2.51
C TYR A 130 -22.85 -9.67 -2.31
N TYR A 131 -22.92 -10.88 -2.84
CA TYR A 131 -23.99 -11.83 -2.61
C TYR A 131 -23.48 -13.01 -1.80
N GLU A 132 -24.23 -13.39 -0.76
CA GLU A 132 -23.97 -14.60 0.00
C GLU A 132 -24.76 -15.75 -0.63
N LEU A 133 -24.06 -16.73 -1.18
CA LEU A 133 -24.64 -17.92 -1.82
C LEU A 133 -24.53 -19.11 -0.88
N TYR A 134 -25.66 -19.76 -0.61
CA TYR A 134 -25.71 -20.97 0.22
C TYR A 134 -25.84 -22.21 -0.65
N TYR A 135 -24.97 -23.20 -0.43
CA TYR A 135 -25.05 -24.51 -1.06
C TYR A 135 -25.03 -25.62 0.00
N GLU A 136 -25.89 -26.62 -0.20
CA GLU A 136 -25.93 -27.84 0.61
C GLU A 136 -25.04 -28.90 -0.06
N PHE A 137 -24.01 -29.38 0.65
CA PHE A 137 -23.10 -30.38 0.11
C PHE A 137 -22.95 -31.55 1.08
N PHE A 138 -23.61 -32.66 0.75
CA PHE A 138 -23.62 -33.95 1.48
C PHE A 138 -23.98 -33.89 2.98
N HIS A 139 -25.08 -34.56 3.34
CA HIS A 139 -25.42 -35.00 4.71
C HIS A 139 -25.06 -33.99 5.82
N ASN A 140 -25.79 -32.87 5.86
CA ASN A 140 -25.81 -31.87 6.95
C ASN A 140 -24.65 -30.86 7.00
N THR A 141 -23.86 -30.69 5.94
CA THR A 141 -22.86 -29.62 5.86
C THR A 141 -23.32 -28.50 4.94
N PHE A 142 -23.36 -27.28 5.47
CA PHE A 142 -23.70 -26.07 4.73
C PHE A 142 -22.41 -25.33 4.35
N PHE A 143 -22.31 -24.91 3.09
CA PHE A 143 -21.25 -24.03 2.64
C PHE A 143 -21.86 -22.70 2.20
N SER A 144 -21.27 -21.60 2.65
CA SER A 144 -21.56 -20.27 2.13
C SER A 144 -20.38 -19.77 1.32
N PHE A 145 -20.68 -19.12 0.19
CA PHE A 145 -19.71 -18.46 -0.65
C PHE A 145 -20.16 -17.04 -0.93
N ASP A 146 -19.29 -16.06 -0.69
CA ASP A 146 -19.56 -14.68 -1.00
C ASP A 146 -19.00 -14.34 -2.39
N LEU A 147 -19.88 -13.97 -3.33
CA LEU A 147 -19.46 -13.43 -4.63
C LEU A 147 -19.53 -11.91 -4.57
N GLY A 148 -18.38 -11.24 -4.71
CA GLY A 148 -18.31 -9.78 -4.60
C GLY A 148 -17.59 -9.07 -5.75
N LEU A 149 -18.03 -7.85 -6.02
CA LEU A 149 -17.31 -6.86 -6.81
C LEU A 149 -16.87 -5.72 -5.89
N THR A 150 -15.58 -5.41 -5.93
CA THR A 150 -14.98 -4.36 -5.11
C THR A 150 -14.42 -3.27 -6.01
N VAL A 151 -14.81 -2.03 -5.75
CA VAL A 151 -14.15 -0.85 -6.28
C VAL A 151 -13.26 -0.28 -5.18
N ARG A 152 -11.98 -0.13 -5.45
CA ARG A 152 -10.99 0.41 -4.54
C ARG A 152 -10.62 1.83 -4.96
N ASP A 153 -10.84 2.79 -4.07
CA ASP A 153 -10.25 4.12 -4.13
C ASP A 153 -8.90 4.09 -3.40
N PHE A 154 -7.81 4.24 -4.13
CA PHE A 154 -6.45 3.99 -3.68
C PHE A 154 -5.63 5.27 -3.71
N ASP A 155 -5.01 5.61 -2.58
CA ASP A 155 -4.04 6.70 -2.44
C ASP A 155 -2.73 6.16 -1.88
N ALA A 156 -1.62 6.46 -2.56
CA ALA A 156 -0.30 6.13 -2.07
C ALA A 156 0.66 7.30 -2.25
N ALA A 157 1.46 7.54 -1.22
CA ALA A 157 2.57 8.47 -1.23
C ALA A 157 3.87 7.70 -0.94
N ILE A 158 4.90 7.99 -1.73
CA ILE A 158 6.24 7.44 -1.57
C ILE A 158 7.22 8.60 -1.40
N SER A 159 8.06 8.53 -0.36
CA SER A 159 9.10 9.52 -0.09
C SER A 159 10.44 8.81 0.05
N VAL A 160 11.47 9.32 -0.62
CA VAL A 160 12.85 8.84 -0.48
C VAL A 160 13.70 9.96 0.09
N THR A 161 14.43 9.68 1.16
CA THR A 161 15.31 10.63 1.85
C THR A 161 16.71 10.08 1.96
N GLY A 162 17.73 10.89 1.63
CA GLY A 162 19.14 10.51 1.72
C GLY A 162 20.00 11.70 2.09
N GLN A 163 21.21 11.43 2.60
CA GLN A 163 22.24 12.45 2.72
C GLN A 163 23.08 12.42 1.46
N THR A 164 23.11 13.51 0.71
CA THR A 164 24.09 13.69 -0.36
C THR A 164 25.32 14.34 0.27
N SER A 165 26.49 13.82 -0.07
CA SER A 165 27.73 14.58 0.16
C SER A 165 27.92 15.47 -1.05
N ASP A 166 27.49 16.73 -0.93
CA ASP A 166 27.85 17.75 -1.92
C ASP A 166 29.36 17.96 -1.87
N ASP A 167 30.08 17.33 -2.79
CA ASP A 167 31.48 17.63 -3.09
C ASP A 167 31.55 18.96 -3.88
N ASP A 168 30.97 20.04 -3.35
CA ASP A 168 31.10 21.37 -3.95
C ASP A 168 32.53 21.89 -3.72
N CYS A 169 33.40 21.54 -4.65
CA CYS A 169 34.77 22.01 -4.66
C CYS A 169 34.80 23.47 -5.12
N ILE A 170 34.74 24.42 -4.18
CA ILE A 170 35.02 25.84 -4.49
C ILE A 170 36.47 25.95 -4.96
N GLN A 171 36.67 26.10 -6.28
CA GLN A 171 37.98 26.31 -6.88
C GLN A 171 38.48 27.73 -6.54
N ILE A 172 39.38 27.87 -5.57
CA ILE A 172 39.87 29.19 -5.12
C ILE A 172 41.06 29.71 -5.95
N SER A 173 41.76 28.88 -6.76
CA SER A 173 42.89 29.33 -7.60
C SER A 173 43.44 28.21 -8.50
N PRO A 174 44.04 28.49 -9.68
CA PRO A 174 44.49 27.45 -10.61
C PRO A 174 45.62 26.52 -10.13
N ASN A 175 46.29 26.83 -9.01
CA ASN A 175 47.56 26.18 -8.62
C ASN A 175 47.65 25.75 -7.14
N HIS A 176 46.53 25.61 -6.42
CA HIS A 176 46.56 25.07 -5.05
C HIS A 176 45.34 24.17 -4.80
N HIS A 177 45.55 22.86 -4.87
CA HIS A 177 44.56 21.87 -4.46
C HIS A 177 44.62 21.74 -2.93
N HIS A 178 43.85 22.57 -2.22
CA HIS A 178 43.52 22.32 -0.82
C HIS A 178 42.01 22.19 -0.71
N CYS A 179 41.53 20.94 -0.71
CA CYS A 179 40.13 20.64 -0.46
C CYS A 179 39.94 20.51 1.05
N THR A 180 39.33 21.52 1.67
CA THR A 180 38.65 21.32 2.95
C THR A 180 37.19 21.04 2.60
N SER A 181 36.78 19.78 2.53
CA SER A 181 35.36 19.45 2.40
C SER A 181 34.68 19.94 3.68
N ALA A 182 33.91 21.03 3.60
CA ALA A 182 32.87 21.24 4.58
C ALA A 182 31.86 20.12 4.33
N GLN A 183 31.78 19.14 5.23
CA GLN A 183 30.73 18.12 5.19
C GLN A 183 29.40 18.79 5.51
N ASN A 184 28.85 19.53 4.56
CA ASN A 184 27.47 19.95 4.60
C ASN A 184 26.65 18.76 4.10
N SER A 185 26.28 17.89 5.04
CA SER A 185 25.34 16.80 4.78
C SER A 185 23.95 17.41 4.60
N GLU A 186 23.56 17.69 3.36
CA GLU A 186 22.20 18.11 3.04
C GLU A 186 21.29 16.87 2.92
N THR A 187 20.09 16.95 3.49
CA THR A 187 19.11 15.85 3.42
C THR A 187 18.16 16.13 2.27
N HIS A 188 18.29 15.38 1.17
CA HIS A 188 17.44 15.50 -0.01
C HIS A 188 16.20 14.62 0.14
N THR A 189 15.06 15.06 -0.41
CA THR A 189 13.79 14.32 -0.29
C THR A 189 13.00 14.32 -1.61
N GLY A 190 12.97 13.18 -2.29
CA GLY A 190 12.11 12.96 -3.45
C GLY A 190 10.73 12.44 -3.03
N LYS A 191 9.64 12.98 -3.61
CA LYS A 191 8.26 12.55 -3.30
C LYS A 191 7.44 12.28 -4.56
N LYS A 192 6.61 11.24 -4.52
CA LYS A 192 5.60 10.94 -5.55
C LYS A 192 4.30 10.52 -4.88
N ASN A 193 3.17 10.98 -5.43
CA ASN A 193 1.84 10.61 -4.99
C ASN A 193 1.06 10.02 -6.17
N THR A 194 0.22 9.02 -5.90
CA THR A 194 -0.70 8.43 -6.88
C THR A 194 -2.07 8.23 -6.26
N THR A 195 -3.10 8.61 -7.00
CA THR A 195 -4.49 8.35 -6.65
C THR A 195 -5.14 7.63 -7.83
N GLN A 196 -5.73 6.45 -7.60
CA GLN A 196 -6.30 5.61 -8.65
C GLN A 196 -7.57 4.91 -8.17
N LEU A 197 -8.51 4.70 -9.11
CA LEU A 197 -9.69 3.87 -8.89
C LEU A 197 -9.50 2.52 -9.58
N ASN A 198 -9.41 1.45 -8.80
CA ASN A 198 -9.18 0.09 -9.31
C ASN A 198 -10.40 -0.81 -9.07
N LEU A 199 -10.83 -1.53 -10.10
CA LEU A 199 -11.87 -2.55 -9.98
C LEU A 199 -11.20 -3.91 -9.71
N CYS A 200 -11.64 -4.59 -8.65
CA CYS A 200 -11.14 -5.91 -8.25
C CYS A 200 -12.31 -6.86 -7.99
N CYS A 201 -12.20 -8.11 -8.43
CA CYS A 201 -13.16 -9.15 -8.08
C CYS A 201 -12.77 -9.77 -6.74
N MET A 202 -13.71 -9.79 -5.78
CA MET A 202 -13.48 -10.42 -4.48
C MET A 202 -14.13 -11.81 -4.47
N LEU A 203 -13.31 -12.84 -4.25
CA LEU A 203 -13.77 -14.15 -3.79
C LEU A 203 -13.25 -14.37 -2.36
N PRO A 204 -13.90 -13.86 -1.30
CA PRO A 204 -13.59 -14.31 0.03
C PRO A 204 -14.17 -15.72 0.20
N LEU A 205 -13.29 -16.72 0.19
CA LEU A 205 -13.62 -18.07 0.68
C LEU A 205 -13.65 -18.01 2.21
N THR A 206 -14.74 -17.50 2.79
CA THR A 206 -14.95 -17.62 4.25
C THR A 206 -15.48 -19.03 4.52
N PHE A 207 -14.58 -19.97 4.84
CA PHE A 207 -14.96 -21.31 5.31
C PHE A 207 -15.48 -21.21 6.74
N GLU A 208 -16.74 -20.85 6.92
CA GLU A 208 -17.39 -20.93 8.22
C GLU A 208 -18.13 -22.27 8.31
N CYS A 209 -17.43 -23.30 8.82
CA CYS A 209 -18.07 -24.53 9.29
C CYS A 209 -18.89 -24.17 10.53
N ARG A 210 -20.22 -24.12 10.39
CA ARG A 210 -21.14 -23.96 11.51
C ARG A 210 -21.88 -25.25 11.81
#